data_AF-K9G323-F1
#
_entry.id   AF-K9G323-F1
#
_cell.length_a   1.000
_cell.length_b   1.000
_cell.length_c   1.000
_cell.angle_alpha   90.00
_cell.angle_beta   90.00
_cell.angle_gamma   90.00
#
_symmetry.space_group_name_H-M   'P 1'
#
loop_
_entity.id
_entity.type
_entity.pdbx_description
1 polymer ?
#
loop_
_entity_poly.entity_id
_entity_poly.type
_entity_poly.pdbx_seq_one_letter_code
_entity_poly.pdbx_strand_id
1 'polypeptide(L)'
;MCVDAGVKLVYLPPYSPDLNPIEEFFAELKAFIKRNWGYYEVDTDQGFDAFLQWCIDVVGAKEESARGHFRHAGLKIEEVSENC
;
A
#
# COMPACT_ATOMS: atom_id res chain seq x y z
N MET A 1 15.37 -7.42 -16.98
CA MET A 1 14.87 -6.06 -16.64
C MET A 1 13.51 -6.18 -15.95
N CYS A 2 13.00 -5.16 -15.24
CA CYS A 2 11.74 -5.24 -14.47
C CYS A 2 10.54 -5.77 -15.28
N VAL A 3 10.51 -5.47 -16.59
CA VAL A 3 9.51 -6.00 -17.53
C VAL A 3 9.46 -7.53 -17.59
N ASP A 4 10.61 -8.21 -17.47
CA ASP A 4 10.69 -9.67 -17.52
C ASP A 4 10.09 -10.32 -16.27
N ALA A 5 9.94 -9.55 -15.20
CA ALA A 5 9.26 -9.96 -13.96
C ALA A 5 7.78 -9.53 -13.92
N GLY A 6 7.23 -9.03 -15.03
CA GLY A 6 5.85 -8.51 -15.10
C GLY A 6 5.64 -7.15 -14.42
N VAL A 7 6.73 -6.43 -14.10
CA VAL A 7 6.65 -5.13 -13.42
C VAL A 7 6.67 -4.00 -14.44
N LYS A 8 5.63 -3.16 -14.42
CA LYS A 8 5.53 -1.94 -15.23
C LYS A 8 6.18 -0.76 -14.50
N LEU A 9 7.25 -0.22 -15.09
CA LEU A 9 7.89 0.99 -14.58
C LEU A 9 7.17 2.23 -15.13
N VAL A 10 6.63 3.06 -14.23
CA VAL A 10 5.94 4.31 -14.57
C VAL A 10 6.69 5.47 -13.94
N TYR A 11 7.06 6.46 -14.77
CA TYR A 11 7.73 7.67 -14.32
C TYR A 11 6.71 8.76 -14.06
N LEU A 12 6.82 9.40 -12.89
CA LEU A 12 5.99 10.54 -12.51
C LEU A 12 6.64 11.87 -12.92
N PRO A 13 5.83 12.92 -13.19
CA PRO A 13 6.37 14.26 -13.33
C PRO A 13 7.09 14.70 -12.03
N PRO A 14 8.08 15.60 -12.13
CA PRO A 14 8.76 16.14 -10.95
C PRO A 14 7.76 16.72 -9.95
N TYR A 15 7.90 16.35 -8.67
CA TYR A 15 7.06 16.83 -7.55
C TYR A 15 5.54 16.63 -7.76
N SER A 16 5.12 15.47 -8.25
CA SER A 16 3.71 15.07 -8.31
C SER A 16 3.38 13.98 -7.28
N PRO A 17 3.44 14.29 -5.97
CA PRO A 17 3.10 13.30 -4.93
C PRO A 17 1.65 12.81 -5.08
N ASP A 18 0.75 13.67 -5.56
CA ASP A 18 -0.66 13.32 -5.82
C ASP A 18 -0.84 12.23 -6.89
N LEU A 19 0.19 12.00 -7.71
CA LEU A 19 0.20 10.95 -8.74
C LEU A 19 0.92 9.68 -8.28
N ASN A 20 1.29 9.59 -7.00
CA ASN A 20 1.95 8.42 -6.44
C ASN A 20 0.97 7.64 -5.53
N PRO A 21 0.54 6.43 -5.94
CA PRO A 21 -0.48 5.66 -5.20
C PRO A 21 -0.01 5.27 -3.78
N ILE A 22 1.30 5.27 -3.51
CA ILE A 22 1.84 4.95 -2.19
C ILE A 22 1.47 6.01 -1.13
N GLU A 23 1.20 7.25 -1.52
CA GLU A 23 0.86 8.32 -0.58
C GLU A 23 -0.48 8.07 0.11
N GLU A 24 -1.48 7.62 -0.65
CA GLU A 24 -2.79 7.24 -0.08
C GLU A 24 -2.67 5.99 0.80
N PHE A 25 -1.87 5.00 0.38
CA PHE A 25 -1.59 3.82 1.21
C PHE A 25 -0.95 4.23 2.54
N PHE A 26 0.05 5.10 2.54
CA PHE A 26 0.65 5.60 3.78
C PHE A 26 -0.33 6.41 4.62
N ALA A 27 -1.25 7.16 4.02
CA ALA A 27 -2.30 7.85 4.75
C ALA A 27 -3.23 6.86 5.49
N GLU A 28 -3.66 5.79 4.82
CA GLU A 28 -4.44 4.72 5.44
C GLU A 28 -3.66 4.00 6.54
N LEU A 29 -2.40 3.65 6.28
CA LEU A 29 -1.52 2.96 7.24
C LEU A 29 -1.32 3.80 8.50
N LYS A 30 -1.02 5.10 8.37
CA LYS A 30 -0.89 6.01 9.51
C LYS A 30 -2.19 6.12 10.30
N ALA A 31 -3.34 6.19 9.62
CA ALA A 31 -4.64 6.24 10.28
C ALA A 31 -4.93 4.93 11.04
N PHE A 32 -4.58 3.78 10.46
CA PHE A 32 -4.75 2.47 11.07
C PHE A 32 -3.85 2.29 12.29
N ILE A 33 -2.56 2.64 12.18
CA ILE A 33 -1.61 2.61 13.31
C ILE A 33 -2.15 3.45 14.47
N LYS A 34 -2.59 4.68 14.21
CA LYS A 34 -3.13 5.57 15.26
C LYS A 34 -4.36 4.97 15.98
N ARG A 35 -5.26 4.31 15.24
CA ARG A 35 -6.45 3.68 15.82
C ARG A 35 -6.13 2.43 16.64
N ASN A 36 -5.07 1.72 16.26
CA ASN A 36 -4.70 0.45 16.86
C ASN A 36 -3.47 0.55 17.79
N TRP A 37 -3.02 1.76 18.10
CA TRP A 37 -1.84 2.00 18.93
C TRP A 37 -1.95 1.34 20.31
N GLY A 38 -3.16 1.26 20.87
CA GLY A 38 -3.39 0.59 22.15
C GLY A 38 -2.98 -0.88 22.18
N TYR A 39 -3.02 -1.60 21.05
CA TYR A 39 -2.54 -2.99 21.00
C TYR A 39 -1.03 -3.10 21.19
N TYR A 40 -0.28 -2.10 20.73
CA TYR A 40 1.16 -2.01 20.96
C TYR A 40 1.48 -1.63 22.40
N GLU A 41 0.72 -0.69 22.99
CA GLU A 41 0.94 -0.27 24.38
C GLU A 41 0.68 -1.38 25.41
N VAL A 42 -0.24 -2.31 25.11
CA VAL A 42 -0.56 -3.45 25.99
C VAL A 42 0.53 -4.51 25.99
N ASP A 43 1.24 -4.68 24.87
CA ASP A 43 2.31 -5.66 24.72
C ASP A 43 3.46 -5.05 23.94
N THR A 44 4.27 -4.23 24.61
CA THR A 44 5.45 -3.61 24.00
C THR A 44 6.57 -4.61 23.73
N ASP A 45 6.55 -5.77 24.41
CA ASP A 45 7.57 -6.81 24.30
C ASP A 45 7.45 -7.59 22.98
N GLN A 46 6.28 -7.55 22.32
CA GLN A 46 6.09 -8.11 20.98
C GLN A 46 7.04 -7.50 19.91
N GLY A 47 7.59 -6.30 20.18
CA GLY A 47 8.41 -5.55 19.24
C GLY A 47 7.59 -4.68 18.29
N PHE A 48 8.11 -3.48 17.98
CA PHE A 48 7.44 -2.55 17.06
C PHE A 48 7.35 -3.10 15.63
N ASP A 49 8.31 -3.92 15.22
CA ASP A 49 8.35 -4.60 13.93
C ASP A 49 7.18 -5.57 13.75
N ALA A 50 6.87 -6.40 14.76
CA ALA A 50 5.74 -7.32 14.69
C ALA A 50 4.40 -6.57 14.57
N PHE A 51 4.23 -5.51 15.37
CA PHE A 51 3.05 -4.63 15.28
C PHE A 51 2.95 -3.94 13.92
N LEU A 52 4.06 -3.42 13.39
CA LEU A 52 4.08 -2.75 12.10
C LEU A 52 3.79 -3.73 10.95
N GLN A 53 4.35 -4.94 11.00
CA GLN A 53 4.07 -5.99 10.03
C GLN A 53 2.57 -6.31 9.99
N TRP A 54 1.95 -6.52 11.14
CA TRP A 54 0.50 -6.72 11.22
C TRP A 54 -0.31 -5.55 10.63
N CYS A 55 0.10 -4.31 10.92
CA CYS A 55 -0.56 -3.13 10.34
C CYS A 55 -0.45 -3.11 8.80
N ILE A 56 0.73 -3.44 8.27
CA ILE A 56 0.97 -3.53 6.83
C ILE A 56 0.12 -4.65 6.22
N ASP A 57 0.03 -5.82 6.85
CA ASP A 57 -0.74 -6.95 6.35
C ASP A 57 -2.24 -6.61 6.29
N VAL A 58 -2.79 -6.00 7.34
CA VAL A 58 -4.21 -5.65 7.40
C VAL A 58 -4.58 -4.55 6.41
N VAL A 59 -3.75 -3.52 6.26
CA VAL A 59 -4.01 -2.43 5.31
C VAL A 59 -3.74 -2.89 3.88
N GLY A 60 -2.67 -3.66 3.66
CA GLY A 60 -2.28 -4.21 2.36
C GLY A 60 -3.25 -5.24 1.79
N ALA A 61 -3.96 -5.98 2.64
CA ALA A 61 -5.00 -6.92 2.20
C ALA A 61 -6.27 -6.25 1.62
N LYS A 62 -6.40 -4.91 1.71
CA LYS A 62 -7.56 -4.18 1.19
C LYS A 62 -7.40 -3.91 -0.31
N GLU A 63 -7.73 -4.90 -1.13
CA GLU A 63 -7.63 -4.79 -2.58
C GLU A 63 -8.43 -3.61 -3.17
N GLU A 64 -9.62 -3.31 -2.61
CA GLU A 64 -10.44 -2.19 -3.07
C GLU A 64 -9.75 -0.83 -2.81
N SER A 65 -9.12 -0.65 -1.64
CA SER A 65 -8.31 0.54 -1.33
C SER A 65 -7.16 0.67 -2.32
N ALA A 66 -6.40 -0.42 -2.52
CA ALA A 66 -5.29 -0.42 -3.47
C ALA A 66 -5.73 -0.03 -4.89
N ARG A 67 -6.80 -0.66 -5.41
CA ARG A 67 -7.41 -0.31 -6.71
C ARG A 67 -7.82 1.17 -6.76
N GLY A 68 -8.37 1.70 -5.68
CA GLY A 68 -8.71 3.11 -5.50
C GLY A 68 -7.50 4.03 -5.64
N HIS A 69 -6.41 3.74 -4.93
CA HIS A 69 -5.18 4.53 -4.93
C HIS A 69 -4.53 4.60 -6.32
N PHE A 70 -4.41 3.45 -7.01
CA PHE A 70 -3.89 3.42 -8.38
C PHE A 70 -4.75 4.25 -9.33
N ARG A 71 -6.08 4.16 -9.22
CA ARG A 71 -7.01 4.94 -10.03
C ARG A 71 -6.88 6.45 -9.78
N HIS A 72 -6.75 6.88 -8.53
CA HIS A 72 -6.55 8.30 -8.19
C HIS A 72 -5.22 8.84 -8.71
N ALA A 73 -4.17 8.01 -8.70
CA ALA A 73 -2.89 8.29 -9.34
C ALA A 73 -2.95 8.29 -10.89
N GLY A 74 -4.12 8.06 -11.49
CA GLY A 74 -4.31 8.00 -12.95
C GLY A 74 -3.82 6.71 -13.59
N LEU A 75 -3.51 5.68 -12.80
CA LEU A 75 -3.01 4.39 -13.26
C LEU A 75 -4.18 3.42 -13.46
N LYS A 76 -4.26 2.83 -14.65
CA LYS A 76 -5.17 1.74 -14.94
C LYS A 76 -4.48 0.42 -14.62
N ILE A 77 -5.10 -0.37 -13.74
CA ILE A 77 -4.71 -1.76 -13.51
C ILE A 77 -5.39 -2.58 -14.60
N GLU A 78 -4.59 -3.15 -15.49
CA GLU A 78 -5.06 -4.12 -16.48
C GLU A 78 -5.21 -5.46 -15.75
N GLU A 79 -6.42 -6.03 -15.75
CA GLU A 79 -6.59 -7.39 -15.25
C GLU A 79 -5.93 -8.33 -16.26
N VAL A 80 -4.94 -9.09 -15.79
CA VAL A 80 -4.34 -10.14 -16.61
C VAL A 80 -5.42 -11.21 -16.75
N SER A 81 -6.04 -11.30 -17.93
CA SER A 81 -6.90 -12.43 -18.23
C SER A 81 -6.03 -13.68 -18.24
N GLU A 82 -6.22 -14.56 -17.27
CA GLU A 82 -5.71 -15.93 -17.31
C GLU A 82 -6.43 -16.68 -18.44
N ASN A 83 -6.03 -16.41 -19.68
CA ASN A 83 -6.29 -17.32 -20.80
C ASN A 83 -5.03 -18.18 -20.97
N CYS A 84 -4.99 -19.28 -20.21
CA CYS A 84 -4.26 -20.48 -20.60
C CYS A 84 -5.24 -21.66 -20.63
#